data_AF-A0A7W0D7B5-F1
#
_entry.id   AF-A0A7W0D7B5-F1
#
_cell.length_a   1.000
_cell.length_b   1.000
_cell.length_c   1.000
_cell.angle_alpha   90.00
_cell.angle_beta   90.00
_cell.angle_gamma   90.00
#
_symmetry.space_group_name_H-M   'P 1'
#
loop_
_entity.id
_entity.type
_entity.pdbx_description
1 polymer ?
#
loop_
_entity_poly.entity_id
_entity_poly.type
_entity_poly.pdbx_seq_one_letter_code
_entity_poly.pdbx_strand_id
1 'polypeptide(L)'
;MLASKIMLSTILSLSILAPDHESPSLSKKSLELIDKIRLESEDSLSIKWSTQTQTPELLSGNLTKPSQHSPGWISYKYLDEIKILYGLRRVKEDLRIVSVEPSNTSTKVYLQRMLFNRPVCGDQLLVEIDRSGIVKRVEGSLHTDLEQKRLRRPMYAAITIEEAKQVALAFDQSLKETDVISSDSCYLPTREGIPLVHKITFEKEKRPVSFKVHSMTGRIIE
;
A
#
# COMPACT_ATOMS: atom_id res chain seq x y z
N MET A 1 -57.01 48.62 -0.40
CA MET A 1 -57.12 47.38 -1.19
C MET A 1 -55.77 46.69 -1.16
N LEU A 2 -55.66 45.60 -0.37
CA LEU A 2 -54.45 44.78 -0.23
C LEU A 2 -54.38 43.77 -1.38
N ALA A 3 -53.19 43.56 -1.93
CA ALA A 3 -52.85 42.32 -2.63
C ALA A 3 -51.35 42.05 -2.46
N SER A 4 -51.01 41.23 -1.46
CA SER A 4 -49.67 40.69 -1.25
C SER A 4 -49.62 39.30 -1.88
N LYS A 5 -48.78 39.10 -2.90
CA LYS A 5 -48.54 37.80 -3.54
C LYS A 5 -47.39 37.10 -2.82
N ILE A 6 -47.70 36.03 -2.10
CA ILE A 6 -46.71 35.12 -1.50
C ILE A 6 -46.38 34.06 -2.55
N MET A 7 -45.15 34.06 -3.04
CA MET A 7 -44.62 33.04 -3.94
C MET A 7 -44.01 31.91 -3.10
N LEU A 8 -44.62 30.73 -3.14
CA LEU A 8 -44.19 29.55 -2.42
C LEU A 8 -43.15 28.79 -3.26
N SER A 9 -41.87 28.88 -2.90
CA SER A 9 -40.79 28.15 -3.56
C SER A 9 -40.65 26.75 -2.95
N THR A 10 -40.91 25.72 -3.73
CA THR A 10 -40.78 24.31 -3.34
C THR A 10 -39.34 23.87 -3.61
N ILE A 11 -38.55 23.65 -2.56
CA ILE A 11 -37.19 23.12 -2.66
C ILE A 11 -37.28 21.60 -2.82
N LEU A 12 -37.04 21.11 -4.03
CA LEU A 12 -36.95 19.68 -4.34
C LEU A 12 -35.57 19.17 -3.89
N SER A 13 -35.51 18.47 -2.76
CA SER A 13 -34.27 17.86 -2.26
C SER A 13 -33.93 16.62 -3.09
N LEU A 14 -32.99 16.72 -4.03
CA LEU A 14 -32.38 15.55 -4.66
C LEU A 14 -31.49 14.83 -3.63
N SER A 15 -31.97 13.71 -3.11
CA SER A 15 -31.11 12.76 -2.38
C SER A 15 -30.16 12.11 -3.39
N ILE A 16 -28.90 12.58 -3.41
CA ILE A 16 -27.82 11.92 -4.13
C ILE A 16 -27.61 10.56 -3.42
N LEU A 17 -28.04 9.46 -4.04
CA LEU A 17 -27.61 8.12 -3.62
C LEU A 17 -26.08 8.08 -3.76
N ALA A 18 -25.38 8.01 -2.62
CA ALA A 18 -23.97 7.66 -2.65
C ALA A 18 -23.83 6.25 -3.26
N PRO A 19 -22.81 6.00 -4.11
CA PRO A 19 -22.56 4.67 -4.64
C PRO A 19 -22.34 3.71 -3.48
N ASP A 20 -23.08 2.60 -3.49
CA ASP A 20 -22.84 1.46 -2.59
C ASP A 20 -21.39 1.01 -2.82
N HIS A 21 -20.52 1.26 -1.84
CA HIS A 21 -19.18 0.73 -1.85
C HIS A 21 -19.28 -0.78 -1.61
N GLU A 22 -19.34 -1.55 -2.69
CA GLU A 22 -19.34 -3.02 -2.64
C GLU A 22 -18.10 -3.49 -1.87
N SER A 23 -18.34 -4.11 -0.71
CA SER A 23 -17.31 -4.80 0.05
C SER A 23 -16.76 -5.96 -0.78
N PRO A 24 -15.44 -6.25 -0.72
CA PRO A 24 -14.85 -7.36 -1.46
C PRO A 24 -15.58 -8.68 -1.16
N SER A 25 -15.68 -9.56 -2.16
CA SER A 25 -16.20 -10.92 -1.95
C SER A 25 -15.18 -11.72 -1.14
N LEU A 26 -15.38 -11.81 0.17
CA LEU A 26 -14.46 -12.48 1.08
C LEU A 26 -14.64 -14.00 1.09
N SER A 27 -13.54 -14.73 1.19
CA SER A 27 -13.59 -16.18 1.40
C SER A 27 -14.15 -16.50 2.79
N LYS A 28 -14.74 -17.68 2.96
CA LYS A 28 -15.22 -18.15 4.27
C LYS A 28 -14.15 -18.06 5.36
N LYS A 29 -12.90 -18.43 5.03
CA LYS A 29 -11.76 -18.35 5.97
C LYS A 29 -11.42 -16.92 6.36
N SER A 30 -11.53 -15.98 5.41
CA SER A 30 -11.31 -14.56 5.68
C SER A 30 -12.38 -13.99 6.62
N LEU A 31 -13.64 -14.39 6.43
CA LEU A 31 -14.74 -14.02 7.32
C LEU A 31 -14.55 -14.58 8.74
N GLU A 32 -14.25 -15.88 8.85
CA GLU A 32 -13.97 -16.53 10.13
C GLU A 32 -12.80 -15.86 10.88
N LEU A 33 -11.75 -15.46 10.16
CA LEU A 33 -10.63 -14.71 10.73
C LEU A 33 -11.05 -13.31 11.22
N ILE A 34 -11.85 -12.58 10.43
CA ILE A 34 -12.33 -11.25 10.83
C ILE A 34 -13.18 -11.34 12.09
N ASP A 35 -14.07 -12.32 12.19
CA ASP A 35 -14.91 -12.52 13.38
C ASP A 35 -14.05 -12.89 14.60
N LYS A 36 -13.01 -13.70 14.42
CA LYS A 36 -12.04 -13.98 15.48
C LYS A 36 -11.33 -12.70 15.96
N ILE A 37 -10.80 -11.89 15.05
CA ILE A 37 -10.11 -10.63 15.41
C ILE A 37 -11.09 -9.69 16.11
N ARG A 38 -12.34 -9.59 15.63
CA ARG A 38 -13.37 -8.74 16.24
C ARG A 38 -13.61 -9.12 17.69
N LEU A 39 -13.80 -10.41 17.97
CA LEU A 39 -13.96 -10.94 19.32
C LEU A 39 -12.73 -10.67 20.20
N GLU A 40 -11.52 -10.93 19.68
CA GLU A 40 -10.26 -10.68 20.42
C GLU A 40 -10.00 -9.19 20.68
N SER A 41 -10.57 -8.32 19.86
CA SER A 41 -10.46 -6.86 19.96
C SER A 41 -11.53 -6.21 20.84
N GLU A 42 -12.38 -6.98 21.52
CA GLU A 42 -13.52 -6.47 22.30
C GLU A 42 -14.43 -5.57 21.43
N ASP A 43 -14.72 -6.03 20.21
CA ASP A 43 -15.54 -5.32 19.20
C ASP A 43 -14.99 -3.96 18.73
N SER A 44 -13.73 -3.63 19.03
CA SER A 44 -13.09 -2.38 18.58
C SER A 44 -12.55 -2.42 17.14
N LEU A 45 -12.64 -3.57 16.46
CA LEU A 45 -12.15 -3.75 15.09
C LEU A 45 -12.93 -2.90 14.08
N SER A 46 -12.20 -2.05 13.37
CA SER A 46 -12.66 -1.35 12.17
C SER A 46 -11.77 -1.71 10.97
N ILE A 47 -12.40 -1.94 9.82
CA ILE A 47 -11.74 -2.32 8.57
C ILE A 47 -12.18 -1.39 7.45
N LYS A 48 -11.22 -0.81 6.73
CA LYS A 48 -11.43 -0.14 5.44
C LYS A 48 -10.74 -0.94 4.35
N TRP A 49 -11.46 -1.23 3.27
CA TRP A 49 -10.96 -2.01 2.13
C TRP A 49 -10.51 -1.11 0.99
N SER A 50 -9.42 -1.49 0.34
CA SER A 50 -8.97 -0.83 -0.90
C SER A 50 -9.80 -1.34 -2.08
N THR A 51 -10.36 -0.42 -2.86
CA THR A 51 -11.03 -0.77 -4.12
C THR A 51 -10.05 -1.26 -5.19
N GLN A 52 -8.79 -0.81 -5.12
CA GLN A 52 -7.76 -1.13 -6.11
C GLN A 52 -7.17 -2.54 -5.91
N THR A 53 -6.83 -2.89 -4.67
CA THR A 53 -6.11 -4.14 -4.37
C THR A 53 -7.01 -5.23 -3.80
N GLN A 54 -8.23 -4.89 -3.38
CA GLN A 54 -9.17 -5.79 -2.71
C GLN A 54 -8.63 -6.39 -1.40
N THR A 55 -7.61 -5.77 -0.81
CA THR A 55 -7.11 -6.05 0.54
C THR A 55 -7.52 -4.93 1.49
N PRO A 56 -7.40 -5.11 2.82
CA PRO A 56 -7.55 -3.99 3.74
C PRO A 56 -6.55 -2.89 3.37
N GLU A 57 -6.98 -1.64 3.43
CA GLU A 57 -6.09 -0.47 3.43
C GLU A 57 -5.93 0.13 4.83
N LEU A 58 -6.88 -0.17 5.73
CA LEU A 58 -6.81 0.18 7.14
C LEU A 58 -7.47 -0.90 7.99
N LEU A 59 -6.75 -1.35 9.01
CA LEU A 59 -7.26 -2.09 10.16
C LEU A 59 -6.97 -1.25 11.40
N SER A 60 -7.94 -1.06 12.29
CA SER A 60 -7.72 -0.33 13.55
C SER A 60 -8.54 -0.90 14.70
N GLY A 61 -8.03 -0.81 15.92
CA GLY A 61 -8.67 -1.30 17.14
C GLY A 61 -7.66 -1.70 18.20
N ASN A 62 -8.04 -2.56 19.15
CA ASN A 62 -7.13 -3.33 19.99
C ASN A 62 -6.86 -4.67 19.32
N LEU A 63 -6.00 -4.68 18.30
CA LEU A 63 -5.92 -5.80 17.37
C LEU A 63 -5.18 -7.02 17.92
N THR A 64 -4.42 -6.85 19.00
CA THR A 64 -3.73 -7.92 19.71
C THR A 64 -3.83 -7.74 21.22
N LYS A 65 -3.48 -8.79 21.96
CA LYS A 65 -3.18 -8.68 23.39
C LYS A 65 -1.83 -7.96 23.60
N PRO A 66 -1.59 -7.38 24.80
CA PRO A 66 -0.28 -6.82 25.17
C PRO A 66 0.87 -7.82 24.95
N SER A 67 2.03 -7.30 24.56
CA SER A 67 3.23 -8.10 24.30
C SER A 67 4.49 -7.36 24.73
N GLN A 68 5.45 -8.10 25.25
CA GLN A 68 6.76 -7.56 25.68
C GLN A 68 7.87 -7.86 24.66
N HIS A 69 7.51 -8.36 23.47
CA HIS A 69 8.47 -8.61 22.40
C HIS A 69 8.86 -7.32 21.65
N SER A 70 9.87 -7.41 20.78
CA SER A 70 10.27 -6.26 19.96
C SER A 70 9.15 -5.89 18.97
N PRO A 71 9.01 -4.60 18.60
CA PRO A 71 8.02 -4.14 17.64
C PRO A 71 8.02 -4.93 16.33
N GLY A 72 9.21 -5.22 15.77
CA GLY A 72 9.31 -6.02 14.55
C GLY A 72 8.81 -7.46 14.70
N TRP A 73 9.03 -8.09 15.87
CA TRP A 73 8.48 -9.41 16.14
C TRP A 73 6.96 -9.37 16.25
N ILE A 74 6.42 -8.38 16.97
CA ILE A 74 4.97 -8.18 17.14
C ILE A 74 4.32 -7.98 15.77
N SER A 75 4.88 -7.10 14.93
CA SER A 75 4.40 -6.86 13.57
C SER A 75 4.40 -8.14 12.73
N TYR A 76 5.51 -8.89 12.70
CA TYR A 76 5.56 -10.12 11.91
C TYR A 76 4.62 -11.20 12.41
N LYS A 77 4.46 -11.37 13.73
CA LYS A 77 3.51 -12.32 14.30
C LYS A 77 2.09 -11.96 13.90
N TYR A 78 1.69 -10.71 14.13
CA TYR A 78 0.32 -10.28 13.84
C TYR A 78 0.01 -10.36 12.34
N LEU A 79 0.95 -9.92 11.48
CA LEU A 79 0.80 -10.05 10.03
C LEU A 79 0.70 -11.51 9.58
N ASP A 80 1.36 -12.46 10.24
CA ASP A 80 1.22 -13.89 9.91
C ASP A 80 -0.17 -14.44 10.29
N GLU A 81 -0.78 -13.94 11.36
CA GLU A 81 -2.15 -14.27 11.75
C GLU A 81 -3.17 -13.74 10.74
N ILE A 82 -2.93 -12.56 10.15
CA ILE A 82 -3.85 -11.91 9.20
C ILE A 82 -3.47 -12.04 7.73
N LYS A 83 -2.43 -12.83 7.40
CA LYS A 83 -1.81 -12.90 6.07
C LYS A 83 -2.78 -13.18 4.93
N ILE A 84 -3.85 -13.93 5.19
CA ILE A 84 -4.87 -14.26 4.20
C ILE A 84 -5.66 -13.03 3.73
N LEU A 85 -5.83 -12.00 4.58
CA LEU A 85 -6.52 -10.76 4.22
C LEU A 85 -5.71 -9.93 3.21
N TYR A 86 -4.39 -10.13 3.19
CA TYR A 86 -3.45 -9.43 2.32
C TYR A 86 -2.92 -10.31 1.18
N GLY A 87 -3.46 -11.52 0.99
CA GLY A 87 -2.99 -12.48 -0.02
C GLY A 87 -1.53 -12.92 0.16
N LEU A 88 -0.99 -12.84 1.39
CA LEU A 88 0.38 -13.21 1.72
C LEU A 88 0.46 -14.71 2.03
N ARG A 89 1.60 -15.32 1.66
CA ARG A 89 1.85 -16.76 1.89
C ARG A 89 2.80 -16.97 3.05
N ARG A 90 3.91 -16.25 3.04
CA ARG A 90 5.02 -16.36 4.00
C ARG A 90 5.49 -14.96 4.35
N VAL A 91 4.91 -14.41 5.41
CA VAL A 91 5.10 -13.01 5.81
C VAL A 91 6.58 -12.57 5.88
N LYS A 92 7.48 -13.39 6.42
CA LYS A 92 8.91 -13.05 6.52
C LYS A 92 9.67 -13.03 5.19
N GLU A 93 9.17 -13.74 4.18
CA GLU A 93 9.73 -13.73 2.82
C GLU A 93 9.06 -12.68 1.95
N ASP A 94 7.77 -12.50 2.17
CA ASP A 94 6.90 -11.61 1.41
C ASP A 94 7.03 -10.15 1.86
N LEU A 95 7.38 -9.89 3.12
CA LEU A 95 7.52 -8.55 3.68
C LEU A 95 8.88 -8.36 4.35
N ARG A 96 9.50 -7.21 4.08
CA ARG A 96 10.75 -6.78 4.73
C ARG A 96 10.50 -5.54 5.58
N ILE A 97 10.86 -5.57 6.85
CA ILE A 97 10.90 -4.35 7.67
C ILE A 97 11.95 -3.39 7.08
N VAL A 98 11.55 -2.17 6.76
CA VAL A 98 12.41 -1.11 6.22
C VAL A 98 12.72 -0.02 7.24
N SER A 99 11.82 0.20 8.21
CA SER A 99 12.02 1.19 9.27
C SER A 99 11.26 0.78 10.54
N VAL A 100 11.80 1.14 11.69
CA VAL A 100 11.15 1.06 13.00
C VAL A 100 11.31 2.41 13.68
N GLU A 101 10.22 3.12 13.85
CA GLU A 101 10.18 4.50 14.32
C GLU A 101 9.47 4.56 15.68
N PRO A 102 10.22 4.51 16.79
CA PRO A 102 9.66 4.71 18.11
C PRO A 102 9.28 6.19 18.30
N SER A 103 8.17 6.42 18.97
CA SER A 103 7.74 7.74 19.43
C SER A 103 7.42 7.69 20.91
N ASN A 104 7.02 8.84 21.46
CA ASN A 104 6.55 8.87 22.84
C ASN A 104 5.34 7.94 23.01
N THR A 105 4.34 7.92 22.15
CA THR A 105 3.07 7.21 22.42
C THR A 105 2.96 5.82 21.78
N SER A 106 3.66 5.60 20.67
CA SER A 106 3.60 4.36 19.90
C SER A 106 4.89 4.11 19.14
N THR A 107 5.06 2.91 18.59
CA THR A 107 6.10 2.57 17.61
C THR A 107 5.46 2.26 16.27
N LYS A 108 5.96 2.86 15.20
CA LYS A 108 5.57 2.55 13.82
C LYS A 108 6.59 1.63 13.19
N VAL A 109 6.14 0.53 12.62
CA VAL A 109 6.97 -0.43 11.87
C VAL A 109 6.54 -0.37 10.42
N TYR A 110 7.47 0.00 9.54
CA TYR A 110 7.25 0.09 8.10
C TYR A 110 7.75 -1.18 7.43
N LEU A 111 6.91 -1.82 6.63
CA LEU A 111 7.22 -3.04 5.90
C LEU A 111 7.00 -2.84 4.40
N GLN A 112 7.94 -3.31 3.61
CA GLN A 112 7.91 -3.28 2.15
C GLN A 112 7.55 -4.67 1.61
N ARG A 113 6.56 -4.75 0.72
CA ARG A 113 6.27 -5.99 -0.03
C ARG A 113 7.43 -6.32 -0.95
N MET A 114 7.84 -7.57 -0.92
CA MET A 114 8.90 -8.16 -1.72
C MET A 114 8.30 -9.17 -2.69
N LEU A 115 8.75 -9.15 -3.95
CA LEU A 115 8.47 -10.17 -4.95
C LEU A 115 9.81 -10.59 -5.55
N PHE A 116 10.16 -11.88 -5.49
CA PHE A 116 11.46 -12.41 -5.93
C PHE A 116 12.67 -11.59 -5.42
N ASN A 117 12.68 -11.28 -4.12
CA ASN A 117 13.71 -10.47 -3.44
C ASN A 117 13.87 -9.02 -3.93
N ARG A 118 12.91 -8.49 -4.70
CA ARG A 118 12.85 -7.07 -5.07
C ARG A 118 11.58 -6.42 -4.52
N PRO A 119 11.61 -5.14 -4.14
CA PRO A 119 10.42 -4.47 -3.64
C PRO A 119 9.33 -4.39 -4.73
N VAL A 120 8.07 -4.37 -4.32
CA VAL A 120 6.93 -4.05 -5.18
C VAL A 120 6.63 -2.56 -5.04
N CYS A 121 6.57 -1.84 -6.16
CA CYS A 121 6.43 -0.39 -6.16
C CYS A 121 5.11 0.03 -5.49
N GLY A 122 5.18 0.81 -4.41
CA GLY A 122 4.00 1.35 -3.72
C GLY A 122 3.33 0.41 -2.72
N ASP A 123 3.68 -0.87 -2.72
CA ASP A 123 3.10 -1.86 -1.81
C ASP A 123 3.86 -1.87 -0.47
N GLN A 124 3.32 -1.13 0.50
CA GLN A 124 3.87 -0.99 1.85
C GLN A 124 2.80 -1.21 2.89
N LEU A 125 3.21 -1.70 4.06
CA LEU A 125 2.39 -1.74 5.26
C LEU A 125 3.06 -0.93 6.38
N LEU A 126 2.25 -0.21 7.13
CA LEU A 126 2.60 0.40 8.40
C LEU A 126 1.87 -0.34 9.50
N VAL A 127 2.59 -0.79 10.52
CA VAL A 127 2.02 -1.36 11.74
C VAL A 127 2.30 -0.42 12.89
N GLU A 128 1.27 0.10 13.53
CA GLU A 128 1.40 0.93 14.73
C GLU A 128 1.12 0.12 15.98
N ILE A 129 2.05 0.17 16.94
CA ILE A 129 2.05 -0.60 18.18
C ILE A 129 2.12 0.39 19.35
N ASP A 130 1.24 0.27 20.33
CA ASP A 130 1.30 1.13 21.52
C ASP A 130 2.43 0.73 22.49
N ARG A 131 2.59 1.49 23.57
CA ARG A 131 3.59 1.23 24.62
C ARG A 131 3.44 -0.13 25.32
N SER A 132 2.24 -0.71 25.28
CA SER A 132 1.94 -2.01 25.91
C SER A 132 2.16 -3.18 24.95
N GLY A 133 2.63 -2.91 23.73
CA GLY A 133 2.82 -3.92 22.69
C GLY A 133 1.52 -4.38 22.03
N ILE A 134 0.46 -3.59 22.12
CA ILE A 134 -0.80 -3.85 21.42
C ILE A 134 -0.72 -3.27 20.01
N VAL A 135 -1.03 -4.06 18.98
CA VAL A 135 -1.19 -3.52 17.63
C VAL A 135 -2.48 -2.70 17.57
N LYS A 136 -2.35 -1.42 17.24
CA LYS A 136 -3.45 -0.45 17.18
C LYS A 136 -3.96 -0.22 15.77
N ARG A 137 -3.07 -0.30 14.80
CA ARG A 137 -3.33 0.06 13.40
C ARG A 137 -2.46 -0.76 12.46
N VAL A 138 -3.05 -1.22 11.36
CA VAL A 138 -2.31 -1.64 10.15
C VAL A 138 -2.83 -0.80 9.00
N GLU A 139 -1.93 -0.11 8.32
CA GLU A 139 -2.25 0.79 7.20
C GLU A 139 -1.46 0.38 5.96
N GLY A 140 -2.09 0.54 4.80
CA GLY A 140 -1.54 0.15 3.51
C GLY A 140 -2.24 -1.08 2.96
N SER A 141 -2.18 -1.22 1.64
CA SER A 141 -2.83 -2.29 0.89
C SER A 141 -1.83 -2.94 -0.05
N LEU A 142 -2.01 -4.23 -0.34
CA LEU A 142 -1.03 -5.02 -1.09
C LEU A 142 -1.67 -5.66 -2.30
N HIS A 143 -0.99 -5.62 -3.45
CA HIS A 143 -1.45 -6.36 -4.60
C HIS A 143 -1.24 -7.87 -4.38
N THR A 144 -2.30 -8.64 -4.58
CA THR A 144 -2.31 -10.09 -4.40
C THR A 144 -1.93 -10.84 -5.68
N ASP A 145 -1.52 -12.09 -5.49
CA ASP A 145 -1.25 -13.08 -6.55
C ASP A 145 -0.20 -12.65 -7.59
N LEU A 146 0.71 -11.75 -7.21
CA LEU A 146 1.75 -11.23 -8.10
C LEU A 146 2.66 -12.35 -8.63
N GLU A 147 3.00 -13.34 -7.81
CA GLU A 147 3.77 -14.51 -8.21
C GLU A 147 3.03 -15.32 -9.27
N GLN A 148 1.70 -15.47 -9.18
CA GLN A 148 0.90 -16.22 -10.14
C GLN A 148 0.79 -15.44 -11.46
N LYS A 149 0.52 -14.14 -11.38
CA LYS A 149 0.47 -13.24 -12.54
C LYS A 149 1.83 -13.20 -13.29
N ARG A 150 2.95 -13.40 -12.60
CA ARG A 150 4.29 -13.58 -13.19
C ARG A 150 4.66 -15.02 -13.55
N LEU A 151 3.73 -15.97 -13.49
CA LEU A 151 3.97 -17.40 -13.75
C LEU A 151 5.12 -17.97 -12.91
N ARG A 152 5.32 -17.43 -11.70
CA ARG A 152 6.37 -17.77 -10.73
C ARG A 152 7.79 -17.54 -11.26
N ARG A 153 7.98 -16.63 -12.22
CA ARG A 153 9.29 -16.33 -12.83
C ARG A 153 9.78 -14.92 -12.47
N PRO A 154 11.00 -14.78 -11.89
CA PRO A 154 11.61 -13.48 -11.72
C PRO A 154 11.94 -12.84 -13.07
N MET A 155 11.99 -11.51 -13.10
CA MET A 155 12.59 -10.73 -14.18
C MET A 155 14.00 -10.33 -13.75
N TYR A 156 14.94 -10.38 -14.69
CA TYR A 156 16.30 -9.90 -14.51
C TYR A 156 16.50 -8.67 -15.39
N ALA A 157 17.11 -7.63 -14.83
CA ALA A 157 17.38 -6.40 -15.55
C ALA A 157 18.42 -6.66 -16.65
N ALA A 158 18.16 -6.14 -17.85
CA ALA A 158 19.11 -6.13 -18.95
C ALA A 158 19.88 -4.80 -19.03
N ILE A 159 19.32 -3.73 -18.45
CA ILE A 159 19.99 -2.44 -18.29
C ILE A 159 20.26 -2.15 -16.81
N THR A 160 21.22 -1.27 -16.54
CA THR A 160 21.56 -0.82 -15.18
C THR A 160 20.68 0.37 -14.75
N ILE A 161 20.75 0.72 -13.46
CA ILE A 161 20.09 1.91 -12.93
C ILE A 161 20.69 3.19 -13.56
N GLU A 162 22.00 3.19 -13.79
CA GLU A 162 22.72 4.30 -14.43
C GLU A 162 22.29 4.48 -15.88
N GLU A 163 22.13 3.39 -16.64
CA GLU A 163 21.59 3.43 -18.00
C GLU A 163 20.14 3.93 -18.00
N ALA A 164 19.31 3.47 -17.05
CA ALA A 164 17.94 3.97 -16.89
C ALA A 164 17.92 5.48 -16.56
N LYS A 165 18.86 5.96 -15.74
CA LYS A 165 19.02 7.40 -15.47
C LYS A 165 19.35 8.17 -16.76
N GLN A 166 20.25 7.66 -17.61
CA GLN A 166 20.56 8.29 -18.89
C GLN A 166 19.34 8.33 -19.82
N VAL A 167 18.53 7.26 -19.85
CA VAL A 167 17.25 7.26 -20.58
C VAL A 167 16.32 8.35 -20.07
N ALA A 168 16.16 8.50 -18.75
CA ALA A 168 15.31 9.54 -18.16
C ALA A 168 15.79 10.96 -18.50
N LEU A 169 17.10 11.21 -18.41
CA LEU A 169 17.72 12.50 -18.78
C LEU A 169 17.62 12.81 -20.28
N ALA A 170 17.66 11.79 -21.13
CA ALA A 170 17.46 11.95 -22.57
C ALA A 170 16.00 12.28 -22.92
N PHE A 171 15.05 11.76 -22.15
CA PHE A 171 13.61 12.00 -22.33
C PHE A 171 13.19 13.39 -21.86
N ASP A 172 13.67 13.84 -20.70
CA ASP A 172 13.47 15.22 -20.22
C ASP A 172 14.82 15.90 -19.97
N GLN A 173 15.28 16.66 -20.96
CA GLN A 173 16.58 17.34 -20.91
C GLN A 173 16.66 18.44 -19.84
N SER A 174 15.51 18.93 -19.33
CA SER A 174 15.51 19.93 -18.25
C SER A 174 15.98 19.36 -16.90
N LEU A 175 16.21 18.05 -16.82
CA LEU A 175 16.74 17.35 -15.65
C LEU A 175 18.27 17.23 -15.63
N LYS A 176 18.98 17.68 -16.67
CA LYS A 176 20.44 17.49 -16.76
C LYS A 176 21.22 18.11 -15.61
N GLU A 177 20.69 19.20 -15.05
CA GLU A 177 21.29 19.94 -13.93
C GLU A 177 20.58 19.65 -12.60
N THR A 178 19.66 18.70 -12.57
CA THR A 178 18.91 18.37 -11.36
C THR A 178 19.53 17.20 -10.59
N ASP A 179 19.41 17.27 -9.27
CA ASP A 179 19.87 16.20 -8.39
C ASP A 179 18.92 15.00 -8.42
N VAL A 180 19.49 13.81 -8.35
CA VAL A 180 18.73 12.57 -8.15
C VAL A 180 18.45 12.42 -6.66
N ILE A 181 17.17 12.42 -6.29
CA ILE A 181 16.70 12.19 -4.93
C ILE A 181 16.82 10.70 -4.58
N SER A 182 16.41 9.82 -5.49
CA SER A 182 16.45 8.37 -5.27
C SER A 182 16.46 7.58 -6.57
N SER A 183 17.03 6.38 -6.53
CA SER A 183 17.06 5.45 -7.66
C SER A 183 17.04 4.01 -7.17
N ASP A 184 15.96 3.29 -7.49
CA ASP A 184 15.73 1.92 -7.01
C ASP A 184 15.12 1.03 -8.10
N SER A 185 15.14 -0.29 -7.87
CA SER A 185 14.46 -1.25 -8.76
C SER A 185 13.30 -1.91 -8.05
N CYS A 186 12.10 -1.88 -8.64
CA CYS A 186 10.90 -2.48 -8.07
C CYS A 186 10.00 -3.13 -9.13
N TYR A 187 9.18 -4.09 -8.72
CA TYR A 187 8.14 -4.67 -9.55
C TYR A 187 6.93 -3.74 -9.60
N LEU A 188 6.43 -3.42 -10.80
CA LEU A 188 5.29 -2.51 -10.98
C LEU A 188 3.97 -3.30 -11.06
N PRO A 189 3.17 -3.34 -9.98
CA PRO A 189 2.03 -4.27 -9.89
C PRO A 189 0.82 -3.86 -10.74
N THR A 190 0.76 -2.60 -11.17
CA THR A 190 -0.33 -2.02 -11.96
C THR A 190 -0.24 -2.29 -13.45
N ARG A 191 0.86 -2.87 -13.93
CA ARG A 191 1.10 -3.19 -15.35
C ARG A 191 0.97 -4.69 -15.58
N GLU A 192 0.42 -5.04 -16.73
CA GLU A 192 0.39 -6.44 -17.19
C GLU A 192 1.81 -7.01 -17.26
N GLY A 193 1.94 -8.28 -16.87
CA GLY A 193 3.23 -8.95 -16.76
C GLY A 193 4.08 -8.51 -15.56
N ILE A 194 3.64 -7.52 -14.78
CA ILE A 194 4.28 -7.00 -13.56
C ILE A 194 5.78 -6.78 -13.80
N PRO A 195 6.16 -5.85 -14.68
CA PRO A 195 7.56 -5.69 -15.07
C PRO A 195 8.42 -5.22 -13.90
N LEU A 196 9.68 -5.65 -13.88
CA LEU A 196 10.71 -5.02 -13.07
C LEU A 196 11.10 -3.70 -13.74
N VAL A 197 11.09 -2.62 -12.99
CA VAL A 197 11.42 -1.27 -13.47
C VAL A 197 12.51 -0.64 -12.60
N HIS A 198 13.30 0.24 -13.20
CA HIS A 198 14.15 1.19 -12.48
C HIS A 198 13.35 2.47 -12.27
N LYS A 199 13.08 2.84 -11.02
CA LYS A 199 12.44 4.11 -10.67
C LYS A 199 13.52 5.12 -10.33
N ILE A 200 13.61 6.20 -11.10
CA ILE A 200 14.53 7.31 -10.87
C ILE A 200 13.73 8.54 -10.48
N THR A 201 14.04 9.15 -9.35
CA THR A 201 13.37 10.36 -8.86
C THR A 201 14.37 11.52 -8.84
N PHE A 202 14.03 12.61 -9.51
CA PHE A 202 14.80 13.85 -9.58
C PHE A 202 14.12 14.95 -8.77
N GLU A 203 14.88 15.94 -8.31
CA GLU A 203 14.35 17.19 -7.78
C GLU A 203 14.25 18.24 -8.89
N LYS A 204 13.03 18.61 -9.31
CA LYS A 204 12.79 19.66 -10.30
C LYS A 204 11.94 20.74 -9.67
N GLU A 205 12.47 21.96 -9.58
CA GLU A 205 11.77 23.11 -8.97
C GLU A 205 11.26 22.80 -7.55
N LYS A 206 12.09 22.13 -6.73
CA LYS A 206 11.75 21.68 -5.36
C LYS A 206 10.59 20.68 -5.30
N ARG A 207 10.28 20.00 -6.40
CA ARG A 207 9.27 18.95 -6.49
C ARG A 207 9.90 17.66 -6.99
N PRO A 208 9.52 16.50 -6.44
CA PRO A 208 9.99 15.22 -6.94
C PRO A 208 9.32 14.90 -8.28
N VAL A 209 10.12 14.55 -9.29
CA VAL A 209 9.65 14.01 -10.57
C VAL A 209 10.24 12.62 -10.74
N SER A 210 9.39 11.62 -10.96
CA SER A 210 9.82 10.22 -11.07
C SER A 210 9.60 9.68 -12.47
N PHE A 211 10.56 8.89 -12.96
CA PHE A 211 10.45 8.08 -14.16
C PHE A 211 10.59 6.61 -13.80
N LYS A 212 9.80 5.74 -14.43
CA LYS A 212 9.92 4.28 -14.35
C LYS A 212 10.37 3.74 -15.70
N VAL A 213 11.59 3.23 -15.75
CA VAL A 213 12.19 2.66 -16.96
C VAL A 213 12.12 1.14 -16.91
N HIS A 214 11.65 0.50 -17.98
CA HIS A 214 11.59 -0.96 -18.09
C HIS A 214 12.99 -1.57 -17.99
N SER A 215 13.25 -2.39 -16.96
CA SER A 215 14.60 -2.92 -16.69
C SER A 215 15.17 -3.79 -17.79
N MET A 216 14.34 -4.38 -18.66
CA MET A 216 14.82 -5.16 -19.82
C MET A 216 14.94 -4.39 -21.14
N THR A 217 14.15 -3.33 -21.35
CA THR A 217 14.05 -2.69 -22.68
C THR A 217 14.56 -1.26 -22.70
N GLY A 218 14.82 -0.67 -21.54
CA GLY A 218 15.22 0.73 -21.42
C GLY A 218 14.14 1.73 -21.84
N ARG A 219 12.89 1.29 -22.03
CA ARG A 219 11.78 2.20 -22.37
C ARG A 219 11.20 2.84 -21.13
N ILE A 220 10.90 4.14 -21.19
CA ILE A 220 10.09 4.80 -20.15
C ILE A 220 8.66 4.27 -20.24
N ILE A 221 8.14 3.88 -19.09
CA ILE A 221 6.81 3.29 -18.94
C ILE A 221 5.84 4.30 -18.32
N GLU A 222 6.32 5.03 -17.30
CA GLU A 222 5.61 6.05 -16.50
C GLU A 222 6.58 7.13 -16.05
#